data_AF-A0A834KMC4-F1
#
_entry.id   AF-A0A834KMC4-F1
#
_cell.length_a   1.000
_cell.length_b   1.000
_cell.length_c   1.000
_cell.angle_alpha   90.00
_cell.angle_beta   90.00
_cell.angle_gamma   90.00
#
_symmetry.space_group_name_H-M   'P 1'
#
loop_
_entity.id
_entity.type
_entity.pdbx_description
1 polymer ?
#
loop_
_entity_poly.entity_id
_entity_poly.type
_entity_poly.pdbx_seq_one_letter_code
_entity_poly.pdbx_strand_id
1 'polypeptide(L)'
;MPLTGYTKVVRGPKGKLYAAFGKRQGRVVAAENALGFGGQFRVLATLPVPESFQLARELRTQTSGLASPQLVFSHWEVIEQDPYWVPSTEEEYLHYGEKADSGNRAKKYMDAVRRRKGLPVDSQLVTHGEKQRTLSKNK
;
A
#
# COMPACT_ATOMS: atom_id res chain seq x y z
N MET A 1 10.98 5.05 -10.19
CA MET A 1 11.81 4.48 -9.10
C MET A 1 11.33 3.06 -8.85
N PRO A 2 12.19 2.04 -8.83
CA PRO A 2 11.75 0.66 -8.69
C PRO A 2 11.28 0.45 -7.25
N LEU A 3 10.18 -0.27 -7.08
CA LEU A 3 9.59 -0.60 -5.78
C LEU A 3 9.97 -2.01 -5.40
N THR A 4 10.18 -2.25 -4.11
CA THR A 4 10.75 -3.52 -3.68
C THR A 4 9.67 -4.57 -3.48
N GLY A 5 9.81 -5.68 -4.21
CA GLY A 5 9.10 -6.92 -3.94
C GLY A 5 9.84 -7.71 -2.86
N TYR A 6 9.16 -8.00 -1.76
CA TYR A 6 9.68 -8.93 -0.76
C TYR A 6 8.82 -10.18 -0.79
N THR A 7 9.48 -11.32 -0.62
CA THR A 7 8.81 -12.59 -0.43
C THR A 7 8.62 -12.83 1.06
N LYS A 8 7.41 -13.25 1.41
CA LYS A 8 6.97 -13.50 2.75
C LYS A 8 6.47 -14.93 2.85
N VAL A 9 7.14 -15.70 3.70
CA VAL A 9 6.74 -17.07 4.02
C VAL A 9 6.03 -17.03 5.36
N VAL A 10 4.79 -17.54 5.42
CA VAL A 10 4.01 -17.59 6.65
C VAL A 10 3.45 -18.98 6.83
N ARG A 11 3.57 -19.52 8.04
CA ARG A 11 2.84 -20.72 8.45
C ARG A 11 1.62 -20.30 9.25
N GLY A 12 0.42 -20.81 8.96
CA GLY A 12 -0.80 -20.48 9.73
C GLY A 12 -2.12 -20.88 9.03
N PRO A 13 -3.28 -20.45 9.57
CA PRO A 13 -4.60 -20.76 8.99
C PRO A 13 -4.84 -20.04 7.66
N LYS A 14 -5.18 -20.79 6.59
CA LYS A 14 -5.28 -20.28 5.20
C LYS A 14 -6.10 -19.00 5.06
N GLY A 15 -7.37 -18.99 5.47
CA GLY A 15 -8.28 -17.87 5.22
C GLY A 15 -7.78 -16.52 5.77
N LYS A 16 -7.22 -16.53 6.99
CA LYS A 16 -6.69 -15.32 7.64
C LYS A 16 -5.43 -14.79 6.94
N LEU A 17 -4.56 -15.69 6.47
CA LEU A 17 -3.36 -15.31 5.72
C LEU A 17 -3.71 -14.62 4.40
N TYR A 18 -4.64 -15.19 3.63
CA TYR A 18 -5.06 -14.62 2.34
C TYR A 18 -5.71 -13.24 2.53
N ALA A 19 -6.56 -13.08 3.55
CA ALA A 19 -7.17 -11.79 3.86
C ALA A 19 -6.11 -10.71 4.20
N ALA A 20 -5.12 -11.04 5.03
CA ALA A 20 -4.06 -10.12 5.42
C ALA A 20 -3.18 -9.70 4.24
N PHE A 21 -2.82 -10.63 3.34
CA PHE A 21 -2.06 -10.32 2.14
C PHE A 21 -2.87 -9.52 1.11
N GLY A 22 -4.13 -9.89 0.86
CA GLY A 22 -5.00 -9.19 -0.08
C GLY A 22 -5.21 -7.72 0.31
N LYS A 23 -5.42 -7.43 1.60
CA LYS A 23 -5.53 -6.06 2.11
C LYS A 23 -4.28 -5.20 1.85
N ARG A 24 -3.11 -5.84 1.80
CA ARG A 24 -1.79 -5.19 1.64
C ARG A 24 -1.25 -5.28 0.22
N GLN A 25 -2.12 -5.54 -0.75
CA GLN A 25 -1.74 -5.66 -2.17
C GLN A 25 -0.68 -6.74 -2.40
N GLY A 26 -0.67 -7.77 -1.56
CA GLY A 26 0.22 -8.91 -1.70
C GLY A 26 -0.36 -9.96 -2.64
N ARG A 27 0.50 -10.58 -3.46
CA ARG A 27 0.16 -11.70 -4.35
C ARG A 27 0.63 -13.01 -3.73
N VAL A 28 -0.28 -13.96 -3.55
CA VAL A 28 0.09 -15.31 -3.12
C VAL A 28 0.68 -16.06 -4.32
N VAL A 29 1.91 -16.55 -4.20
CA VAL A 29 2.63 -17.30 -5.24
C VAL A 29 2.39 -18.79 -5.08
N ALA A 30 2.46 -19.30 -3.85
CA ALA A 30 2.24 -20.70 -3.55
C ALA A 30 1.60 -20.85 -2.16
N ALA A 31 0.78 -21.89 -2.00
CA ALA A 31 0.23 -22.29 -0.72
C ALA A 31 0.25 -23.81 -0.62
N GLU A 32 1.01 -24.31 0.33
CA GLU A 32 1.23 -25.74 0.56
C GLU A 32 0.65 -26.14 1.92
N ASN A 33 0.15 -27.37 2.01
CA ASN A 33 -0.17 -27.96 3.30
C ASN A 33 1.15 -28.16 4.07
N ALA A 34 1.25 -27.57 5.26
CA ALA A 34 2.39 -27.87 6.11
C ALA A 34 2.23 -29.31 6.62
N LEU A 35 3.24 -30.16 6.41
CA LEU A 35 3.27 -31.52 6.94
C LEU A 35 3.12 -31.47 8.48
N GLY A 36 2.04 -32.05 9.01
CA GLY A 36 1.75 -32.10 10.45
C GLY A 36 0.25 -32.15 10.79
N PHE A 37 -0.06 -32.43 12.07
CA PHE A 37 -1.41 -32.39 12.63
C PHE A 37 -1.81 -30.93 12.91
N GLY A 38 -2.99 -30.50 12.45
CA GLY A 38 -3.54 -29.17 12.80
C GLY A 38 -3.85 -28.20 11.65
N GLY A 39 -3.94 -28.67 10.40
CA GLY A 39 -4.46 -27.87 9.29
C GLY A 39 -3.68 -26.58 8.99
N GLN A 40 -2.39 -26.56 9.30
CA GLN A 40 -1.52 -25.41 9.06
C GLN A 40 -1.08 -25.36 7.60
N PHE A 41 -1.07 -24.17 7.03
CA PHE A 41 -0.62 -23.94 5.65
C PHE A 41 0.66 -23.13 5.66
N ARG A 42 1.58 -23.47 4.76
CA ARG A 42 2.72 -22.62 4.40
C ARG A 42 2.33 -21.82 3.18
N VAL A 43 2.21 -20.50 3.34
CA VAL A 43 1.91 -19.56 2.27
C VAL A 43 3.16 -18.79 1.91
N LEU A 44 3.50 -18.78 0.62
CA LEU A 44 4.53 -17.94 0.04
C LEU A 44 3.84 -16.85 -0.77
N ALA A 45 4.05 -15.59 -0.37
CA ALA A 45 3.44 -14.43 -1.01
C ALA A 45 4.48 -13.34 -1.26
N THR A 46 4.29 -12.54 -2.30
CA THR A 46 5.03 -11.31 -2.54
C THR A 46 4.20 -10.12 -2.09
N LEU A 47 4.82 -9.10 -1.50
CA LEU A 47 4.14 -7.85 -1.17
C LEU A 47 5.09 -6.65 -1.25
N PRO A 48 4.57 -5.42 -1.45
CA PRO A 48 5.37 -4.20 -1.41
C PRO A 48 5.96 -3.96 -0.02
N VAL A 49 7.22 -3.51 0.05
CA VAL A 49 7.88 -3.16 1.33
C VAL A 49 7.10 -2.18 2.19
N PRO A 50 6.58 -1.05 1.65
CA PRO A 50 5.86 -0.09 2.47
C PRO A 50 4.63 -0.72 3.14
N GLU A 51 4.04 -1.75 2.52
CA GLU A 51 2.88 -2.48 3.05
C GLU A 51 3.28 -3.67 3.92
N SER A 52 4.57 -4.01 4.04
CA SER A 52 5.04 -5.11 4.90
C SER A 52 5.18 -4.70 6.39
N PHE A 53 5.28 -3.40 6.67
CA PHE A 53 5.39 -2.90 8.03
C PHE A 53 4.17 -3.31 8.86
N GLN A 54 4.43 -3.74 10.10
CA GLN A 54 3.43 -4.22 11.07
C GLN A 54 2.68 -5.51 10.67
N LEU A 55 2.97 -6.10 9.49
CA LEU A 55 2.35 -7.36 9.06
C LEU A 55 2.54 -8.48 10.09
N ALA A 56 3.72 -8.58 10.69
CA ALA A 56 4.00 -9.62 11.68
C ALA A 56 3.12 -9.49 12.94
N ARG A 57 2.82 -8.25 13.35
CA ARG A 57 1.93 -7.98 14.48
C ARG A 57 0.50 -8.31 14.13
N GLU A 58 0.02 -7.84 12.98
CA GLU A 58 -1.34 -8.10 12.49
C GLU A 58 -1.62 -9.61 12.34
N LEU A 59 -0.71 -10.35 11.72
CA LEU A 59 -0.86 -11.80 11.54
C LEU A 59 -0.92 -12.54 12.86
N ARG A 60 -0.06 -12.19 13.84
CA ARG A 60 -0.10 -12.79 15.17
C ARG A 60 -1.41 -12.47 15.89
N THR A 61 -1.89 -11.23 15.84
CA THR A 61 -3.17 -10.85 16.47
C THR A 61 -4.35 -11.57 15.82
N GLN A 62 -4.43 -11.61 14.50
CA GLN A 62 -5.55 -12.26 13.80
C GLN A 62 -5.58 -13.78 14.00
N THR A 63 -4.41 -14.41 14.15
CA THR A 63 -4.29 -15.88 14.28
C THR A 63 -4.05 -16.36 15.71
N SER A 64 -4.20 -15.49 16.71
CA SER A 64 -3.93 -15.81 18.12
C SER A 64 -2.53 -16.38 18.34
N GLY A 65 -1.54 -15.86 17.60
CA GLY A 65 -0.13 -16.27 17.68
C GLY A 65 0.24 -17.51 16.85
N LEU A 66 -0.72 -18.18 16.21
CA LEU A 66 -0.47 -19.38 15.41
C LEU A 66 0.33 -19.09 14.13
N ALA A 67 0.26 -17.85 13.62
CA ALA A 67 1.03 -17.47 12.44
C ALA A 67 2.43 -16.99 12.79
N SER A 68 3.44 -17.65 12.21
CA SER A 68 4.84 -17.22 12.27
C SER A 68 5.29 -16.73 10.89
N PRO A 69 5.56 -15.41 10.75
CA PRO A 69 5.79 -14.84 9.45
C PRO A 69 7.28 -14.50 9.24
N GLN A 70 7.92 -14.93 8.14
CA GLN A 70 9.33 -14.66 7.77
C GLN A 70 9.46 -13.75 6.53
N LEU A 71 10.04 -12.56 6.67
CA LEU A 71 10.27 -11.61 5.56
C LEU A 71 11.65 -11.84 4.96
N VAL A 72 11.71 -12.00 3.64
CA VAL A 72 12.95 -12.10 2.88
C VAL A 72 12.84 -11.21 1.64
N PHE A 73 13.86 -10.40 1.36
CA PHE A 73 13.92 -9.64 0.11
C PHE A 73 13.94 -10.61 -1.08
N SER A 74 13.18 -10.33 -2.14
CA SER A 74 13.27 -11.12 -3.36
C SER A 74 13.74 -10.31 -4.56
N HIS A 75 13.06 -9.21 -4.90
CA HIS A 75 13.36 -8.46 -6.12
C HIS A 75 12.76 -7.05 -6.08
N TRP A 76 12.84 -6.35 -7.20
CA TRP A 76 12.09 -5.11 -7.42
C TRP A 76 11.04 -5.35 -8.49
N GLU A 77 9.84 -4.81 -8.29
CA GLU A 77 8.70 -4.91 -9.20
C GLU A 77 8.19 -3.51 -9.52
N VAL A 78 7.76 -3.31 -10.77
CA VAL A 78 7.17 -2.05 -11.22
C VAL A 78 5.70 -2.05 -10.82
N ILE A 79 5.24 -0.97 -10.20
CA ILE A 79 3.80 -0.78 -10.00
C ILE A 79 3.21 -0.22 -11.30
N GLU A 80 2.20 -0.90 -11.83
CA GLU A 80 1.44 -0.51 -13.03
C GLU A 80 0.46 0.65 -12.72
N GLN A 81 0.96 1.74 -12.14
CA GLN A 81 0.20 2.95 -11.86
C GLN A 81 1.11 4.16 -12.03
N ASP A 82 0.72 5.10 -12.88
CA ASP A 82 1.44 6.36 -13.04
C ASP A 82 1.22 7.23 -11.79
N PRO A 83 2.25 7.62 -11.02
CA PRO A 83 2.14 8.47 -9.83
C PRO A 83 1.58 9.87 -10.09
N TYR A 84 1.55 10.35 -11.33
CA TYR A 84 1.05 11.68 -11.69
C TYR A 84 -0.31 11.67 -12.40
N TRP A 85 -0.94 10.50 -12.54
CA TRP A 85 -2.23 10.39 -13.22
C TRP A 85 -3.32 11.21 -12.52
N VAL A 86 -4.07 11.97 -13.32
CA VAL A 86 -5.23 12.77 -12.93
C VAL A 86 -6.30 12.55 -14.00
N PRO A 87 -7.58 12.36 -13.64
CA PRO A 87 -8.65 12.22 -14.63
C PRO A 87 -8.69 13.47 -15.51
N SER A 88 -8.75 13.27 -16.81
CA SER A 88 -8.70 14.36 -17.80
C SER A 88 -9.92 14.36 -18.73
N THR A 89 -10.55 13.20 -18.92
CA THR A 89 -11.73 13.04 -19.78
C THR A 89 -13.02 12.94 -18.97
N GLU A 90 -14.14 13.35 -19.57
CA GLU A 90 -15.45 13.34 -18.92
C GLU A 90 -15.91 11.93 -18.51
N GLU A 91 -15.51 10.91 -19.28
CA GLU A 91 -15.71 9.50 -18.95
C GLU A 91 -14.89 9.07 -17.71
N GLU A 92 -13.64 9.51 -17.60
CA GLU A 92 -12.79 9.25 -16.42
C GLU A 92 -13.34 9.95 -15.18
N TYR A 93 -13.86 11.17 -15.32
CA TYR A 93 -14.52 11.88 -14.24
C TYR A 93 -15.78 11.17 -13.74
N LEU A 94 -16.57 10.60 -14.64
CA LEU A 94 -17.76 9.82 -14.26
C LEU A 94 -17.37 8.53 -13.51
N HIS A 95 -16.27 7.90 -13.90
CA HIS A 95 -15.79 6.67 -13.28
C HIS A 95 -15.05 6.86 -11.94
N TYR A 96 -14.22 7.89 -11.83
CA TYR A 96 -13.30 8.09 -10.71
C TYR A 96 -13.64 9.28 -9.81
N GLY A 97 -14.62 10.10 -10.21
CA GLY A 97 -15.01 11.34 -9.54
C GLY A 97 -14.13 12.54 -9.90
N GLU A 98 -14.59 13.75 -9.51
CA GLU A 98 -13.88 15.02 -9.71
C GLU A 98 -12.53 15.07 -8.98
N LYS A 99 -12.44 14.36 -7.86
CA LYS A 99 -11.18 13.97 -7.21
C LYS A 99 -11.11 12.48 -7.39
N ALA A 100 -10.06 11.97 -8.04
CA ALA A 100 -9.82 10.54 -8.09
C ALA A 100 -9.78 9.96 -6.67
N ASP A 101 -10.92 9.47 -6.18
CA ASP A 101 -11.06 8.96 -4.81
C ASP A 101 -10.25 7.67 -4.62
N SER A 102 -9.84 7.06 -5.72
CA SER A 102 -8.86 5.99 -5.78
C SER A 102 -7.45 6.55 -5.51
N GLY A 103 -7.07 6.56 -4.23
CA GLY A 103 -5.75 6.98 -3.78
C GLY A 103 -4.61 6.29 -4.55
N ASN A 104 -3.86 7.06 -5.32
CA ASN A 104 -2.75 6.57 -6.11
C ASN A 104 -1.59 6.09 -5.22
N ARG A 105 -1.33 4.78 -5.22
CA ARG A 105 -0.32 4.17 -4.34
C ARG A 105 1.09 4.59 -4.73
N ALA A 106 1.35 4.70 -6.04
CA ALA A 106 2.63 5.11 -6.57
C ALA A 106 2.96 6.53 -6.13
N LYS A 107 1.96 7.44 -6.19
CA LYS A 107 2.07 8.81 -5.68
C LYS A 107 2.37 8.84 -4.18
N LYS A 108 1.63 8.06 -3.38
CA LYS A 108 1.84 7.96 -1.93
C LYS A 108 3.28 7.53 -1.57
N TYR A 109 3.82 6.51 -2.24
CA TYR A 109 5.18 6.03 -2.00
C TYR A 109 6.22 7.05 -2.43
N MET A 110 6.03 7.68 -3.59
CA MET A 110 6.91 8.74 -4.08
C MET A 110 6.95 9.94 -3.13
N ASP A 111 5.78 10.43 -2.69
CA ASP A 111 5.68 11.58 -1.79
C ASP A 111 6.30 11.29 -0.43
N ALA A 112 6.14 10.07 0.10
CA ALA A 112 6.78 9.66 1.35
C ALA A 112 8.32 9.73 1.25
N VAL A 113 8.88 9.28 0.12
CA VAL A 113 10.34 9.37 -0.12
C VAL A 113 10.77 10.83 -0.30
N ARG A 114 10.03 11.62 -1.08
CA ARG A 114 10.32 13.04 -1.31
C ARG A 114 10.32 13.85 -0.02
N ARG A 115 9.28 13.72 0.82
CA ARG A 115 9.21 14.38 2.14
C ARG A 115 10.42 14.04 3.01
N ARG A 116 10.77 12.76 3.10
CA ARG A 116 11.94 12.31 3.88
C ARG A 116 13.27 12.86 3.34
N LYS A 117 13.37 13.08 2.02
CA LYS A 117 14.55 13.64 1.36
C LYS A 117 14.54 15.16 1.32
N GLY A 118 13.50 15.83 1.82
CA GLY A 118 13.36 17.29 1.73
C GLY A 118 13.10 17.80 0.32
N LEU A 119 12.65 16.92 -0.59
CA LEU A 119 12.30 17.30 -1.95
C LEU A 119 10.88 17.88 -1.99
N PRO A 120 10.60 18.84 -2.90
CA PRO A 120 9.28 19.42 -3.04
C PRO A 120 8.26 18.35 -3.41
N VAL A 121 7.16 18.34 -2.67
CA VAL A 121 5.96 17.57 -2.96
C VAL A 121 4.88 18.57 -3.35
N ASP A 122 4.10 18.22 -4.37
CA ASP A 122 3.04 19.05 -4.90
C ASP A 122 1.80 19.02 -4.00
N SER A 123 1.99 19.41 -2.74
CA SER A 123 0.92 19.64 -1.79
C SER A 123 0.42 21.06 -1.98
N GLN A 124 -0.77 21.23 -2.55
CA GLN A 124 -1.48 22.52 -2.50
C GLN A 124 -1.63 22.94 -1.02
N LEU A 125 -0.77 23.85 -0.57
CA LEU A 125 -0.86 24.45 0.77
C LEU A 125 -2.06 25.41 0.86
N VAL A 126 -2.45 25.98 -0.29
CA VAL A 126 -3.60 26.87 -0.44
C VAL A 126 -4.31 26.53 -1.74
N THR A 127 -5.57 26.12 -1.66
CA THR A 127 -6.42 25.80 -2.83
C THR A 127 -6.96 27.06 -3.53
N HIS A 128 -7.06 28.18 -2.81
CA HIS A 128 -7.49 29.48 -3.35
C HIS A 128 -6.58 30.62 -2.88
N GLY A 129 -5.42 30.79 -3.54
CA GLY A 129 -4.48 31.87 -3.24
C GLY A 129 -5.09 33.27 -3.43
N GLU A 130 -6.05 33.42 -4.35
CA GLU A 130 -6.73 34.69 -4.64
C GLU A 130 -7.55 35.26 -3.47
N LYS A 131 -8.04 34.40 -2.56
CA LYS A 131 -8.88 34.83 -1.42
C LYS A 131 -8.08 35.34 -0.22
N GLN A 132 -6.74 35.33 -0.26
CA GLN A 132 -5.92 35.81 0.86
C GLN A 132 -5.85 37.35 0.97
N ARG A 133 -6.30 38.10 -0.05
CA ARG A 133 -6.18 39.57 -0.06
C ARG A 133 -7.52 40.31 -0.20
N THR A 134 -8.52 39.97 0.62
CA THR A 134 -9.75 40.80 0.78
C THR A 134 -10.32 40.86 2.21
N LEU A 135 -9.49 40.71 3.25
CA LEU A 135 -9.84 41.21 4.60
C LEU A 135 -9.15 42.56 4.82
N SER A 136 -9.61 43.58 4.07
CA SER A 136 -9.22 44.96 4.37
C SER A 136 -9.89 45.39 5.67
N LYS A 137 -9.05 45.78 6.63
CA LYS A 137 -9.39 46.40 7.92
C LYS A 137 -10.50 47.44 7.79
N ASN A 138 -11.58 47.30 8.57
CA ASN A 138 -12.36 48.45 9.01
C ASN A 138 -11.86 48.89 10.39
N LYS A 139 -11.60 50.19 10.47
CA LYS A 139 -11.19 50.96 11.65
C LYS A 139 -12.35 51.12 12.61
#